data_AF-A0A960LP54-F1
#
_entry.id   AF-A0A960LP54-F1
#
_cell.length_a   1.000
_cell.length_b   1.000
_cell.length_c   1.000
_cell.angle_alpha   90.00
_cell.angle_beta   90.00
_cell.angle_gamma   90.00
#
_symmetry.space_group_name_H-M   'P 1'
#
loop_
_entity.id
_entity.type
_entity.pdbx_description
1 polymer ?
#
loop_
_entity_poly.entity_id
_entity_poly.type
_entity_poly.pdbx_seq_one_letter_code
_entity_poly.pdbx_strand_id
1 'polypeptide(L)'
;MPETVPPASGTNRESDPSQPAFIRLPKVGERCQWTGLSRGTMNYLILGPEAPVKSIVISQPGATRGIRLIHFQSLMNYLDGLVKAQNGNPIHGKGGTNND
;
A
#
# COMPACT_ATOMS: atom_id res chain seq x y z
N MET A 1 -23.61 46.23 -1.93
CA MET A 1 -22.78 45.20 -2.58
C MET A 1 -22.26 44.28 -1.47
N PRO A 2 -22.81 43.07 -1.28
CA PRO A 2 -22.19 42.11 -0.37
C PRO A 2 -21.21 41.21 -1.15
N GLU A 3 -19.98 41.11 -0.64
CA GLU A 3 -18.91 40.24 -1.15
C GLU A 3 -19.33 38.77 -1.08
N THR A 4 -19.31 38.10 -2.23
CA THR A 4 -19.50 36.66 -2.35
C THR A 4 -18.18 35.97 -1.98
N VAL A 5 -18.08 35.48 -0.75
CA VAL A 5 -16.98 34.60 -0.31
C VAL A 5 -17.09 33.29 -1.10
N PRO A 6 -16.03 32.83 -1.82
CA PRO A 6 -16.09 31.54 -2.50
C PRO A 6 -16.11 30.41 -1.47
N PRO A 7 -16.92 29.35 -1.67
CA PRO A 7 -16.83 28.16 -0.83
C PRO A 7 -15.46 27.54 -1.05
N ALA A 8 -14.62 27.54 -0.01
CA ALA A 8 -13.40 26.75 0.01
C ALA A 8 -13.79 25.29 -0.21
N SER A 9 -13.54 24.78 -1.42
CA SER A 9 -13.65 23.36 -1.77
C SER A 9 -12.60 22.57 -1.01
N GLY A 10 -12.84 22.36 0.29
CA GLY A 10 -12.25 21.26 1.02
C GLY A 10 -12.84 19.99 0.45
N THR A 11 -12.15 19.38 -0.52
CA THR A 11 -12.45 18.00 -0.93
C THR A 11 -12.09 17.10 0.25
N ASN A 12 -13.01 16.98 1.20
CA ASN A 12 -12.98 15.93 2.18
C ASN A 12 -13.08 14.66 1.35
N ARG A 13 -11.97 13.96 1.15
CA ARG A 13 -11.98 12.62 0.57
C ARG A 13 -12.67 11.76 1.61
N GLU A 14 -14.00 11.70 1.59
CA GLU A 14 -14.74 10.64 2.24
C GLU A 14 -14.01 9.34 1.88
N SER A 15 -13.53 8.64 2.89
CA SER A 15 -12.93 7.34 2.70
C SER A 15 -14.03 6.47 2.11
N ASP A 16 -13.90 6.10 0.84
CA ASP A 16 -14.81 5.18 0.20
C ASP A 16 -14.91 3.95 1.11
N PRO A 17 -16.09 3.64 1.68
CA PRO A 17 -16.23 2.57 2.67
C PRO A 17 -15.85 1.20 2.11
N SER A 18 -15.68 1.10 0.79
CA SER A 18 -15.16 -0.09 0.11
C SER A 18 -13.65 -0.33 0.28
N GLN A 19 -12.87 0.68 0.66
CA GLN A 19 -11.42 0.57 0.77
C GLN A 19 -10.94 0.48 2.23
N PRO A 20 -10.17 -0.55 2.60
CA PRO A 20 -9.68 -0.68 3.96
C PRO A 20 -8.60 0.37 4.25
N ALA A 21 -8.59 0.93 5.46
CA ALA A 21 -7.48 1.78 5.90
C ALA A 21 -6.17 0.97 6.08
N PHE A 22 -6.30 -0.27 6.56
CA PHE A 22 -5.19 -1.18 6.80
C PHE A 22 -5.47 -2.56 6.25
N ILE A 23 -4.43 -3.16 5.66
CA ILE A 23 -4.46 -4.53 5.19
C ILE A 23 -3.45 -5.38 5.94
N ARG A 24 -3.75 -6.66 6.15
CA ARG A 24 -2.78 -7.60 6.74
C ARG A 24 -1.73 -7.97 5.70
N LEU A 25 -0.50 -8.18 6.15
CA LEU A 25 0.49 -8.86 5.33
C LEU A 25 -0.04 -10.27 4.96
N PRO A 26 -0.02 -10.68 3.67
CA PRO A 26 -0.46 -12.01 3.25
C PRO A 26 0.29 -13.11 3.99
N LYS A 27 -0.37 -14.27 4.13
CA LYS A 27 0.31 -15.45 4.68
C LYS A 27 1.41 -15.91 3.73
N VAL A 28 2.32 -16.74 4.24
CA VAL A 28 3.37 -17.34 3.42
C VAL A 28 2.70 -18.16 2.30
N GLY A 29 3.16 -17.96 1.06
CA GLY A 29 2.57 -18.60 -0.13
C GLY A 29 1.35 -17.88 -0.72
N GLU A 30 0.73 -16.94 0.00
CA GLU A 30 -0.43 -16.20 -0.48
C GLU A 30 -0.05 -14.85 -1.12
N ARG A 31 -0.93 -14.37 -2.01
CA ARG A 31 -0.85 -13.03 -2.63
C ARG A 31 -1.80 -12.07 -1.94
N CYS A 32 -1.49 -10.79 -2.01
CA CYS A 32 -2.37 -9.72 -1.57
C CYS A 32 -3.67 -9.73 -2.40
N GLN A 33 -4.84 -9.78 -1.74
CA GLN A 33 -6.13 -9.77 -2.44
C GLN A 33 -6.44 -8.46 -3.17
N TRP A 34 -5.82 -7.35 -2.76
CA TRP A 34 -6.05 -6.04 -3.37
C TRP A 34 -5.11 -5.73 -4.53
N THR A 35 -3.83 -6.13 -4.42
CA THR A 35 -2.79 -5.74 -5.39
C THR A 35 -2.17 -6.92 -6.13
N GLY A 36 -2.47 -8.17 -5.75
CA GLY A 36 -1.86 -9.38 -6.33
C GLY A 36 -0.37 -9.57 -6.01
N LEU A 37 0.24 -8.66 -5.24
CA LEU A 37 1.65 -8.72 -4.87
C LEU A 37 1.94 -9.93 -3.97
N SER A 38 3.10 -10.54 -4.20
CA SER A 38 3.59 -11.62 -3.34
C SER A 38 3.91 -11.12 -1.94
N ARG A 39 3.87 -12.01 -0.94
CA ARG A 39 4.33 -11.69 0.41
C ARG A 39 5.77 -11.18 0.44
N GLY A 40 6.68 -11.76 -0.36
CA GLY A 40 8.09 -11.36 -0.40
C GLY A 40 8.26 -9.91 -0.85
N THR A 41 7.59 -9.54 -1.95
CA THR A 41 7.57 -8.16 -2.46
C THR A 41 6.97 -7.21 -1.43
N MET A 42 5.84 -7.59 -0.84
CA MET A 42 5.18 -6.75 0.17
C MET A 42 6.03 -6.58 1.42
N ASN A 43 6.74 -7.62 1.85
CA ASN A 43 7.68 -7.56 2.96
C ASN A 43 8.86 -6.63 2.65
N TYR A 44 9.41 -6.67 1.44
CA TYR A 44 10.45 -5.75 1.00
C TYR A 44 9.98 -4.29 1.01
N LEU A 45 8.74 -4.02 0.59
CA LEU A 45 8.19 -2.66 0.59
C LEU A 45 7.95 -2.08 2.01
N ILE A 46 7.80 -2.93 3.03
CA ILE A 46 7.48 -2.47 4.39
C ILE A 46 8.62 -2.67 5.39
N LEU A 47 9.64 -3.47 5.06
CA LEU A 47 10.80 -3.79 5.91
C LEU A 47 12.15 -3.67 5.19
N GLY A 48 12.17 -3.39 3.88
CA GLY A 48 13.41 -3.22 3.12
C GLY A 48 14.21 -1.97 3.53
N PRO A 49 15.43 -1.82 3.00
CA PRO A 49 16.34 -0.72 3.36
C PRO A 49 15.73 0.66 3.07
N GLU A 50 14.92 0.76 2.00
CA GLU A 50 14.17 1.96 1.65
C GLU A 50 12.66 1.67 1.68
N ALA A 51 12.14 1.13 2.77
CA ALA A 51 10.73 0.75 2.90
C ALA A 51 9.79 1.93 2.55
N PRO A 52 9.22 2.01 1.33
CA PRO A 52 8.48 3.19 0.93
C PRO A 52 7.02 3.14 1.41
N VAL A 53 6.60 2.01 2.00
CA VAL A 53 5.23 1.76 2.44
C VAL A 53 5.15 1.67 3.96
N LYS A 54 4.26 2.47 4.55
CA LYS A 54 4.04 2.50 6.00
C LYS A 54 3.43 1.18 6.50
N SER A 55 3.96 0.64 7.59
CA SER A 55 3.41 -0.52 8.29
C SER A 55 3.49 -0.35 9.81
N ILE A 56 2.60 -1.05 10.52
CA ILE A 56 2.58 -1.13 11.98
C ILE A 56 2.48 -2.58 12.41
N VAL A 57 2.94 -2.88 13.62
CA VAL A 57 2.80 -4.18 14.25
C VAL A 57 1.92 -4.04 15.47
N ILE A 58 0.86 -4.84 15.54
CA ILE A 58 0.00 -4.94 16.72
C ILE A 58 0.34 -6.26 17.42
N SER A 59 0.77 -6.18 18.68
CA SER A 59 1.06 -7.33 19.53
C SER A 59 0.51 -7.09 20.92
N GLN A 60 -0.04 -8.14 21.55
CA GLN A 60 -0.42 -8.10 22.96
C GLN A 60 0.81 -8.34 23.86
N PRO A 61 0.84 -7.81 25.09
CA PRO A 61 1.86 -8.15 26.07
C PRO A 61 1.97 -9.68 26.25
N GLY A 62 3.19 -10.22 26.17
CA GLY A 62 3.44 -11.66 26.26
C GLY A 62 3.30 -12.45 24.96
N ALA A 63 2.85 -11.82 23.85
CA ALA A 63 2.77 -12.50 22.56
C ALA A 63 4.15 -12.65 21.89
N THR A 64 4.47 -13.85 21.43
CA THR A 64 5.74 -14.14 20.72
C THR A 64 5.82 -13.47 19.35
N ARG A 65 4.67 -13.22 18.69
CA ARG A 65 4.60 -12.62 17.35
C ARG A 65 3.40 -11.68 17.24
N GLY A 66 3.62 -10.49 16.69
CA GLY A 66 2.57 -9.53 16.37
C GLY A 66 1.99 -9.71 14.97
N ILE A 67 0.85 -9.07 14.72
CA ILE A 67 0.21 -8.97 13.42
C ILE A 67 0.74 -7.73 12.72
N ARG A 68 1.31 -7.89 11.52
CA ARG A 68 1.73 -6.76 10.69
C ARG A 68 0.57 -6.26 9.85
N LEU A 69 0.26 -4.99 10.04
CA LEU A 69 -0.70 -4.23 9.24
C LEU A 69 0.03 -3.24 8.36
N ILE A 70 -0.46 -3.08 7.15
CA ILE A 70 0.10 -2.23 6.10
C ILE A 70 -0.91 -1.14 5.83
N HIS A 71 -0.45 0.11 5.80
CA HIS A 71 -1.32 1.24 5.51
C HIS A 71 -1.66 1.24 4.01
N PHE A 72 -2.93 0.98 3.70
CA PHE A 72 -3.37 0.70 2.33
C PHE A 72 -3.11 1.89 1.39
N GLN A 73 -3.46 3.09 1.82
CA GLN A 73 -3.23 4.30 1.01
C GLN A 73 -1.73 4.54 0.75
N SER A 74 -0.86 4.19 1.70
CA SER A 74 0.60 4.32 1.50
C SER A 74 1.10 3.39 0.41
N LEU A 75 0.53 2.18 0.33
CA LEU A 75 0.85 1.21 -0.71
C LEU A 75 0.36 1.69 -2.08
N MET A 76 -0.89 2.15 -2.17
CA MET A 76 -1.45 2.65 -3.43
C MET A 76 -0.69 3.87 -3.95
N ASN A 77 -0.36 4.83 -3.08
CA ASN A 77 0.45 5.99 -3.46
C ASN A 77 1.82 5.61 -4.04
N TYR A 78 2.46 4.58 -3.49
CA TYR A 78 3.72 4.06 -4.01
C TYR A 78 3.55 3.46 -5.41
N LEU A 79 2.51 2.65 -5.61
CA LEU A 79 2.21 2.06 -6.93
C LEU A 79 1.88 3.14 -7.96
N ASP A 80 1.09 4.15 -7.60
CA ASP A 80 0.79 5.30 -8.47
C ASP A 80 2.08 6.06 -8.84
N GLY A 81 3.01 6.19 -7.89
CA GLY A 81 4.33 6.76 -8.14
C GLY A 81 5.12 5.95 -9.18
N LEU A 82 5.10 4.62 -9.09
CA LEU A 82 5.75 3.75 -10.07
C LEU A 82 5.12 3.89 -11.47
N VAL A 83 3.78 3.94 -11.56
CA VAL A 83 3.07 4.15 -12.83
C VAL A 83 3.48 5.48 -13.46
N LYS A 84 3.51 6.56 -12.66
CA LYS A 84 3.97 7.88 -13.13
C LYS A 84 5.40 7.86 -13.65
N ALA A 85 6.30 7.12 -12.99
CA ALA A 85 7.68 6.95 -13.43
C ALA A 85 7.78 6.12 -14.74
N GLN A 86 6.98 5.06 -14.89
CA GLN A 86 6.95 4.21 -16.08
C GLN A 86 6.43 4.94 -17.32
N ASN A 87 5.46 5.83 -17.17
CA ASN A 87 4.97 6.67 -18.27
C ASN A 87 6.03 7.65 -18.81
N GLY A 88 7.24 7.67 -18.21
CA GLY A 88 8.44 8.33 -18.73
C GLY A 88 9.55 7.41 -19.26
N ASN A 89 9.46 6.06 -19.16
CA ASN A 89 10.46 5.13 -19.71
C ASN A 89 9.98 3.64 -19.68
N PRO A 90 10.15 2.82 -20.75
CA PRO A 90 9.65 1.44 -20.77
C PRO A 90 10.57 0.50 -19.96
N ILE A 91 10.01 -0.21 -18.97
CA ILE A 91 10.78 -1.15 -18.12
C ILE A 91 10.51 -2.60 -18.52
N HIS A 92 11.61 -3.33 -18.70
CA HIS A 92 11.70 -4.78 -18.84
C HIS A 92 11.11 -5.50 -17.60
N GLY A 93 10.03 -6.26 -17.79
CA GLY A 93 9.56 -7.23 -16.79
C GLY A 93 10.38 -8.51 -16.84
N LYS A 94 11.13 -8.83 -15.77
CA LYS A 94 11.67 -10.18 -15.58
C LYS A 94 10.57 -11.09 -15.02
N GLY A 95 10.24 -12.09 -15.81
CA GLY A 95 9.20 -13.09 -15.58
C GLY A 95 9.37 -13.88 -14.29
N GLY A 96 8.23 -14.36 -13.79
CA GLY A 96 8.15 -15.26 -12.64
C GLY A 96 8.82 -16.60 -12.93
N THR A 97 9.56 -17.09 -11.96
CA THR A 97 10.00 -18.49 -11.92
C THR A 97 8.88 -19.34 -11.34
N ASN A 98 8.24 -20.13 -12.20
CA ASN A 98 7.56 -21.36 -11.77
C ASN A 98 8.64 -22.40 -11.47
N ASN A 99 8.46 -23.22 -10.44
CA ASN A 99 9.12 -24.52 -10.36
C ASN A 99 8.12 -25.57 -9.87
N ASP A 100 8.10 -26.64 -10.65
CA ASP A 100 7.63 -28.02 -10.48
C ASP A 100 7.41 -28.51 -9.04
#